data_AF-A0A7X6LVY7-F1
#
_entry.id   AF-A0A7X6LVY7-F1
#
_cell.length_a   1.000
_cell.length_b   1.000
_cell.length_c   1.000
_cell.angle_alpha   90.00
_cell.angle_beta   90.00
_cell.angle_gamma   90.00
#
_symmetry.space_group_name_H-M   'P 1'
#
loop_
_entity.id
_entity.type
_entity.pdbx_description
1 polymer ?
#
loop_
_entity_poly.entity_id
_entity_poly.type
_entity_poly.pdbx_seq_one_letter_code
_entity_poly.pdbx_strand_id
1 'polypeptide(L)'
;MDIAYYVVGAAAALWIGFSGYSLFSKSEFVVEPLQTYGVPRSWWNPLALAKSAGALGLLVGFFVPPIGIAAAVGLILYFLGAVATTVRARSYRTTVFPVLYLVPAAATLALQLAR
;
A
#
# COMPACT_ATOMS: atom_id res chain seq x y z
N MET A 1 -22.61 8.10 2.09
CA MET A 1 -21.41 7.24 2.31
C MET A 1 -20.10 7.99 2.12
N ASP A 2 -20.17 9.30 1.85
CA ASP A 2 -19.01 10.14 1.51
C ASP A 2 -18.07 10.37 2.70
N ILE A 3 -18.59 10.61 3.90
CA ILE A 3 -17.76 10.81 5.10
C ILE A 3 -16.90 9.56 5.36
N ALA A 4 -17.47 8.37 5.24
CA ALA A 4 -16.74 7.12 5.40
C ALA A 4 -15.64 6.97 4.34
N TYR A 5 -15.93 7.30 3.07
CA TYR A 5 -14.93 7.29 2.00
C TYR A 5 -13.76 8.24 2.29
N TYR A 6 -14.03 9.49 2.69
CA TYR A 6 -12.97 10.45 2.99
C TYR A 6 -12.14 10.03 4.20
N VAL A 7 -12.78 9.57 5.28
CA VAL A 7 -12.08 9.13 6.51
C VAL A 7 -11.21 7.90 6.23
N VAL A 8 -11.79 6.86 5.61
CA VAL A 8 -11.07 5.61 5.31
C VAL A 8 -9.98 5.86 4.27
N GLY A 9 -10.27 6.63 3.22
CA GLY A 9 -9.29 6.97 2.18
C GLY A 9 -8.12 7.79 2.72
N ALA A 10 -8.38 8.75 3.62
CA ALA A 10 -7.32 9.56 4.21
C ALA A 10 -6.46 8.73 5.17
N ALA A 11 -7.10 7.92 6.02
CA ALA A 11 -6.39 6.99 6.89
C ALA A 11 -5.54 5.99 6.09
N ALA A 12 -6.09 5.42 5.02
CA ALA A 12 -5.39 4.51 4.12
C ALA A 12 -4.19 5.20 3.46
N ALA A 13 -4.38 6.40 2.90
CA ALA A 13 -3.33 7.17 2.26
C ALA A 13 -2.20 7.53 3.24
N LEU A 14 -2.53 7.99 4.45
CA LEU A 14 -1.53 8.32 5.47
C LEU A 14 -0.75 7.10 5.92
N TRP A 15 -1.44 5.99 6.20
CA TRP A 15 -0.83 4.75 6.66
C TRP A 15 0.08 4.13 5.57
N ILE A 16 -0.40 4.05 4.33
CA ILE A 16 0.35 3.54 3.18
C ILE A 16 1.51 4.49 2.85
N GLY A 17 1.28 5.79 2.86
CA GLY A 17 2.30 6.82 2.62
C GLY A 17 3.42 6.78 3.66
N PHE A 18 3.08 6.66 4.95
CA PHE A 18 4.05 6.48 6.03
C PHE A 18 4.94 5.25 5.79
N SER A 19 4.34 4.15 5.37
CA SER A 19 5.12 2.95 5.07
C SER A 19 5.98 3.10 3.80
N GLY A 20 5.52 3.84 2.77
CA GLY A 20 6.38 4.22 1.64
C GLY A 20 7.59 5.06 2.07
N TYR A 21 7.36 6.05 2.93
CA TYR A 21 8.42 6.86 3.54
C TYR A 21 9.41 6.01 4.35
N SER A 22 8.92 5.08 5.17
CA SER A 22 9.78 4.20 5.98
C SER A 22 10.69 3.29 5.15
N LEU A 23 10.25 2.92 3.93
CA LEU A 23 11.06 2.17 2.98
C LEU A 23 12.11 3.08 2.32
N PHE A 24 11.77 4.33 2.00
CA PHE A 24 12.74 5.32 1.52
C PHE A 24 13.81 5.65 2.57
N SER A 25 13.42 5.81 3.83
CA SER A 25 14.35 6.04 4.96
C SER A 25 15.13 4.80 5.35
N LYS A 26 14.87 3.65 4.70
CA LYS A 26 15.52 2.35 4.96
C LYS A 26 15.43 1.95 6.43
N SER A 27 14.30 2.24 7.07
CA SER A 27 14.10 1.89 8.48
C SER A 27 14.21 0.38 8.67
N GLU A 28 14.96 -0.04 9.70
CA GLU A 28 15.35 -1.44 9.93
C GLU A 28 14.15 -2.40 9.92
N PHE A 29 13.05 -2.01 10.58
CA PHE A 29 11.81 -2.80 10.63
C PHE A 29 11.15 -3.09 9.26
N VAL A 30 11.51 -2.35 8.21
CA VAL A 30 11.03 -2.59 6.83
C VAL A 30 12.08 -3.32 5.99
N VAL A 31 13.35 -2.93 6.12
CA VAL A 31 14.42 -3.47 5.27
C VAL A 31 14.89 -4.85 5.70
N GLU A 32 14.89 -5.16 6.99
CA GLU A 32 15.30 -6.48 7.51
C GLU A 32 14.37 -7.61 7.00
N PRO A 33 13.03 -7.47 7.04
CA PRO A 33 12.15 -8.44 6.40
C PRO A 33 12.36 -8.54 4.88
N LEU A 34 12.54 -7.41 4.18
CA LEU A 34 12.79 -7.41 2.73
C LEU A 34 14.07 -8.15 2.34
N GLN A 35 15.13 -8.02 3.14
CA GLN A 35 16.36 -8.80 2.96
C GLN A 35 16.10 -10.30 3.17
N THR A 36 15.32 -10.65 4.20
CA THR A 36 14.95 -12.05 4.50
C THR A 36 14.16 -12.69 3.35
N TYR A 37 13.33 -11.93 2.64
CA TYR A 37 12.60 -12.43 1.47
C TYR A 37 13.45 -12.52 0.20
N GLY A 38 14.69 -12.02 0.23
CA GLY A 38 15.58 -11.96 -0.94
C GLY A 38 15.22 -10.86 -1.94
N VAL A 39 14.52 -9.79 -1.53
CA VAL A 39 14.20 -8.66 -2.42
C VAL A 39 15.46 -7.81 -2.64
N PRO A 40 15.96 -7.67 -3.89
CA PRO A 40 17.18 -6.91 -4.16
C PRO A 40 17.02 -5.43 -3.75
N ARG A 41 18.09 -4.83 -3.23
CA ARG A 41 18.08 -3.41 -2.81
C ARG A 41 17.69 -2.43 -3.93
N SER A 42 17.96 -2.79 -5.19
CA SER A 42 17.56 -2.01 -6.36
C SER A 42 16.05 -1.83 -6.49
N TRP A 43 15.26 -2.76 -5.92
CA TRP A 43 13.80 -2.70 -5.92
C TRP A 43 13.21 -1.84 -4.80
N TRP A 44 13.97 -1.50 -3.76
CA TRP A 44 13.41 -0.81 -2.60
C TRP A 44 12.90 0.60 -2.94
N ASN A 45 13.69 1.37 -3.69
CA ASN A 45 13.30 2.72 -4.11
C ASN A 45 12.08 2.69 -5.08
N PRO A 46 12.06 1.84 -6.14
CA PRO A 46 10.86 1.67 -6.97
C PRO A 46 9.62 1.26 -6.18
N LEU A 47 9.75 0.33 -5.24
CA LEU A 47 8.63 -0.13 -4.39
C LEU A 47 8.11 1.00 -3.49
N ALA A 48 9.02 1.75 -2.87
CA ALA A 48 8.66 2.91 -2.06
C ALA A 48 7.96 3.99 -2.89
N LEU A 49 8.46 4.26 -4.10
CA LEU A 49 7.87 5.21 -5.03
C LEU A 49 6.46 4.78 -5.44
N ALA A 50 6.27 3.52 -5.83
CA ALA A 50 4.97 2.98 -6.23
C ALA A 50 3.94 3.09 -5.09
N LYS A 51 4.34 2.73 -3.87
CA LYS A 51 3.48 2.82 -2.68
C LYS A 51 3.11 4.27 -2.33
N SER A 52 4.08 5.18 -2.38
CA SER A 52 3.86 6.61 -2.13
C SER A 52 3.01 7.26 -3.23
N ALA A 53 3.22 6.89 -4.50
CA ALA A 53 2.41 7.36 -5.61
C ALA A 53 0.96 6.88 -5.49
N GLY A 54 0.74 5.62 -5.09
CA GLY A 54 -0.59 5.11 -4.80
C GLY A 54 -1.27 5.85 -3.64
N ALA A 55 -0.54 6.11 -2.55
CA ALA A 55 -1.07 6.89 -1.42
C ALA A 55 -1.49 8.31 -1.83
N LEU A 56 -0.65 9.00 -2.60
CA LEU A 56 -0.99 10.31 -3.16
C LEU A 56 -2.19 10.22 -4.12
N GLY A 57 -2.24 9.19 -4.96
CA GLY A 57 -3.35 8.94 -5.87
C GLY A 57 -4.69 8.73 -5.16
N LEU A 58 -4.71 8.09 -3.98
CA LEU A 58 -5.92 7.98 -3.16
C LEU A 58 -6.44 9.36 -2.71
N LEU A 59 -5.55 10.26 -2.30
CA LEU A 59 -5.91 11.63 -1.91
C LEU A 59 -6.38 12.47 -3.11
N VAL A 60 -5.70 12.35 -4.25
CA VAL A 60 -6.14 13.00 -5.49
C VAL A 60 -7.50 12.46 -5.94
N GLY A 61 -7.76 11.18 -5.66
CA GLY A 61 -9.03 10.49 -5.89
C GLY A 61 -10.27 11.17 -5.30
N PHE A 62 -10.08 11.95 -4.22
CA PHE A 62 -11.15 12.74 -3.61
C PHE A 62 -11.72 13.80 -4.55
N PHE A 63 -10.88 14.34 -5.44
CA PHE A 63 -11.25 15.37 -6.41
C PHE A 63 -11.41 14.79 -7.82
N VAL A 64 -10.60 13.76 -8.15
CA VAL A 64 -10.58 13.12 -9.46
C VAL A 64 -10.83 11.62 -9.31
N PRO A 65 -12.10 11.16 -9.32
CA PRO A 65 -12.44 9.78 -9.01
C PRO A 65 -11.70 8.72 -9.83
N PRO A 66 -11.49 8.89 -11.16
CA PRO A 66 -10.73 7.91 -11.94
C PRO A 66 -9.30 7.67 -11.43
N ILE A 67 -8.63 8.71 -10.90
CA ILE A 67 -7.29 8.60 -10.32
C ILE A 67 -7.33 7.79 -9.02
N GLY A 68 -8.34 8.03 -8.17
CA GLY A 68 -8.53 7.28 -6.93
C GLY A 68 -8.72 5.78 -7.16
N ILE A 69 -9.55 5.43 -8.16
CA ILE A 69 -9.78 4.03 -8.54
C ILE A 69 -8.49 3.39 -9.04
N ALA A 70 -7.78 4.04 -9.96
CA ALA A 70 -6.51 3.54 -10.48
C ALA A 70 -5.45 3.36 -9.38
N ALA A 71 -5.37 4.32 -8.45
CA ALA A 71 -4.46 4.27 -7.31
C ALA A 71 -4.79 3.12 -6.36
N ALA A 72 -6.07 2.94 -6.02
CA ALA A 72 -6.51 1.85 -5.15
C ALA A 72 -6.24 0.48 -5.80
N VAL A 73 -6.56 0.31 -7.08
CA VAL A 73 -6.25 -0.92 -7.83
C VAL A 73 -4.75 -1.18 -7.88
N GLY A 74 -3.94 -0.16 -8.16
CA GLY A 74 -2.48 -0.27 -8.17
C GLY A 74 -1.91 -0.69 -6.80
N LEU A 75 -2.43 -0.09 -5.71
CA LEU A 75 -2.05 -0.47 -4.35
C LEU A 75 -2.48 -1.91 -4.01
N ILE A 76 -3.66 -2.34 -4.43
CA ILE A 76 -4.11 -3.73 -4.23
C ILE A 76 -3.16 -4.70 -4.94
N LEU A 77 -2.85 -4.46 -6.22
CA LEU A 77 -1.92 -5.30 -6.99
C LEU A 77 -0.52 -5.31 -6.35
N TYR A 78 -0.04 -4.16 -5.89
CA TYR A 78 1.22 -4.03 -5.16
C TYR A 78 1.24 -4.91 -3.91
N PHE A 79 0.22 -4.81 -3.06
CA PHE A 79 0.17 -5.57 -1.81
C PHE A 79 -0.09 -7.06 -2.03
N LEU A 80 -0.82 -7.44 -3.08
CA LEU A 80 -0.93 -8.85 -3.49
C LEU A 80 0.43 -9.43 -3.89
N GLY A 81 1.23 -8.69 -4.67
CA GLY A 81 2.61 -9.07 -4.99
C GLY A 81 3.49 -9.20 -3.74
N ALA A 82 3.33 -8.29 -2.77
CA ALA A 82 4.03 -8.37 -1.49
C ALA A 82 3.61 -9.60 -0.68
N VAL A 83 2.31 -9.90 -0.58
CA VAL A 83 1.80 -11.13 0.05
C VAL A 83 2.40 -12.35 -0.61
N ALA A 84 2.33 -12.46 -1.94
CA ALA A 84 2.91 -13.56 -2.70
C ALA A 84 4.41 -13.74 -2.41
N THR A 85 5.16 -12.63 -2.31
CA THR A 85 6.59 -12.63 -1.97
C THR A 85 6.84 -13.17 -0.56
N THR A 86 6.11 -12.70 0.44
CA THR A 86 6.25 -13.17 1.83
C THR A 86 5.86 -14.64 2.00
N VAL A 87 4.80 -15.08 1.33
CA VAL A 87 4.34 -16.48 1.34
C VAL A 87 5.34 -17.39 0.65
N ARG A 88 5.91 -16.95 -0.49
CA ARG A 88 6.98 -17.69 -1.19
C ARG A 88 8.23 -17.83 -0.32
N ALA A 89 8.55 -16.80 0.46
CA ALA A 89 9.62 -16.83 1.45
C ALA A 89 9.26 -17.60 2.74
N ARG A 90 8.05 -18.20 2.83
CA ARG A 90 7.51 -18.92 4.00
C ARG A 90 7.49 -18.10 5.29
N SER A 91 7.46 -16.76 5.16
CA SER A 91 7.51 -15.83 6.28
C SER A 91 6.09 -15.41 6.73
N TYR A 92 5.32 -16.37 7.23
CA TYR A 92 3.90 -16.15 7.57
C TYR A 92 3.68 -15.07 8.64
N ARG A 93 4.64 -14.90 9.57
CA ARG A 93 4.56 -13.85 10.60
C ARG A 93 4.56 -12.45 10.02
N THR A 94 5.26 -12.25 8.90
CA THR A 94 5.41 -10.94 8.29
C THR A 94 4.47 -10.73 7.10
N THR A 95 3.81 -11.79 6.61
CA THR A 95 2.69 -11.69 5.65
C THR A 95 1.53 -10.86 6.18
N VAL A 96 1.37 -10.76 7.50
CA VAL A 96 0.34 -9.91 8.11
C VAL A 96 0.48 -8.44 7.70
N PHE A 97 1.71 -7.94 7.56
CA PHE A 97 1.95 -6.53 7.23
C PHE A 97 1.36 -6.13 5.88
N PRO A 98 1.70 -6.76 4.73
CA PRO A 98 1.10 -6.39 3.44
C PRO A 98 -0.42 -6.58 3.42
N VAL A 99 -0.98 -7.57 4.13
CA VAL A 99 -2.43 -7.74 4.27
C VAL A 99 -3.07 -6.55 5.00
N LEU A 100 -2.44 -6.05 6.07
CA LEU A 100 -2.94 -4.89 6.82
C LEU A 100 -2.99 -3.61 5.97
N TYR A 101 -2.14 -3.47 4.94
CA TYR A 101 -2.24 -2.36 3.99
C TYR A 101 -3.24 -2.62 2.86
N LEU A 102 -3.46 -3.88 2.49
CA LEU A 102 -4.39 -4.29 1.42
C LEU A 102 -5.85 -4.02 1.81
N VAL A 103 -6.24 -4.34 3.04
CA VAL A 103 -7.61 -4.15 3.55
C VAL A 103 -8.10 -2.70 3.41
N PRO A 104 -7.40 -1.67 3.93
CA PRO A 104 -7.85 -0.28 3.80
C PRO A 104 -7.84 0.22 2.35
N ALA A 105 -6.92 -0.26 1.50
CA ALA A 105 -6.95 0.07 0.07
C ALA A 105 -8.19 -0.49 -0.64
N ALA A 106 -8.54 -1.76 -0.37
CA ALA A 106 -9.74 -2.39 -0.88
C ALA A 106 -11.03 -1.75 -0.33
N ALA A 107 -11.05 -1.42 0.97
CA ALA A 107 -12.17 -0.71 1.59
C ALA A 107 -12.37 0.69 0.97
N THR A 108 -11.28 1.42 0.72
CA THR A 108 -11.35 2.74 0.06
C THR A 108 -11.94 2.61 -1.35
N LEU A 109 -11.52 1.61 -2.12
CA LEU A 109 -12.08 1.34 -3.45
C LEU A 109 -13.57 1.00 -3.38
N ALA A 110 -13.96 0.09 -2.47
CA ALA A 110 -15.35 -0.31 -2.31
C ALA A 110 -16.25 0.89 -1.92
N LEU A 111 -15.79 1.72 -0.98
CA LEU A 111 -16.50 2.94 -0.58
C LEU A 111 -16.59 3.96 -1.72
N GLN A 112 -15.55 4.06 -2.55
CA GLN A 112 -15.55 4.96 -3.70
C GLN A 112 -16.56 4.53 -4.78
N LEU A 113 -16.68 3.22 -5.02
CA LEU A 113 -17.62 2.66 -6.00
C LEU A 113 -19.07 2.66 -5.50
N ALA A 114 -19.27 2.68 -4.18
CA ALA A 114 -20.59 2.67 -3.55
C ALA A 114 -21.11 4.07 -3.19
N ARG A 115 -20.40 5.14 -3.57
CA ARG A 115 -20.84 6.52 -3.40
C ARG A 115 -21.75 6.97 -4.54
#